data_AF-A0A8T6JCN9-F1
#
_entry.id   AF-A0A8T6JCN9-F1
#
_cell.length_a   1.000
_cell.length_b   1.000
_cell.length_c   1.000
_cell.angle_alpha   90.00
_cell.angle_beta   90.00
_cell.angle_gamma   90.00
#
_symmetry.space_group_name_H-M   'P 1'
#
loop_
_entity.id
_entity.type
_entity.pdbx_description
1 polymer ?
#
loop_
_entity_poly.entity_id
_entity_poly.type
_entity_poly.pdbx_seq_one_letter_code
_entity_poly.pdbx_strand_id
1 'polypeptide(L)' 'MSEFSLHPGNKAGIYEALRALAAAEGKALDEAVERIYHPDARWYGSHPINELEGTDAIKDVWHNVRRSFPDME' A
#
# COMPACT_ATOMS: atom_id res chain seq x y z
N MET A 1 -3.39 11.70 -20.19
CA MET A 1 -3.97 11.94 -18.86
C MET A 1 -4.83 10.73 -18.55
N SER A 2 -4.37 9.91 -17.59
CA SER A 2 -4.80 8.52 -17.38
C SER A 2 -6.31 8.41 -17.14
N GLU A 3 -7.02 7.80 -18.10
CA GLU A 3 -8.30 7.15 -17.84
C GLU A 3 -8.07 6.03 -16.82
N PHE A 4 -8.18 6.36 -15.53
CA PHE A 4 -8.70 5.39 -14.59
C PHE A 4 -10.17 5.16 -14.93
N SER A 5 -10.42 4.54 -16.08
CA SER A 5 -11.75 4.09 -16.43
C SER A 5 -12.21 3.18 -15.30
N LEU A 6 -13.39 3.49 -14.76
CA LEU A 6 -14.06 2.85 -13.64
C LEU A 6 -14.52 1.42 -14.02
N HIS A 7 -13.68 0.66 -14.71
CA HIS A 7 -13.91 -0.74 -15.04
C HIS A 7 -14.03 -1.53 -13.73
N PRO A 8 -15.12 -2.29 -13.53
CA PRO A 8 -15.30 -3.12 -12.34
C PRO A 8 -14.12 -4.06 -12.06
N GLY A 9 -13.43 -4.54 -13.10
CA GLY A 9 -12.22 -5.35 -12.97
C GLY A 9 -11.05 -4.62 -12.29
N ASN A 10 -10.89 -3.32 -12.53
CA ASN A 10 -9.84 -2.51 -11.88
C ASN A 10 -10.15 -2.34 -10.39
N LYS A 11 -11.43 -2.17 -10.03
CA LYS A 11 -11.87 -2.02 -8.64
C LYS A 11 -11.68 -3.32 -7.85
N ALA A 12 -12.04 -4.46 -8.43
CA ALA A 12 -11.81 -5.77 -7.83
C ALA A 12 -10.31 -6.03 -7.63
N GLY A 13 -9.48 -5.73 -8.64
CA GLY A 13 -8.03 -5.88 -8.52
C GLY A 13 -7.41 -5.02 -7.41
N ILE A 14 -7.83 -3.75 -7.30
CA ILE A 14 -7.36 -2.86 -6.21
C ILE A 14 -7.82 -3.39 -4.85
N TYR A 15 -9.07 -3.82 -4.73
CA TYR A 15 -9.60 -4.37 -3.48
C TYR A 15 -8.80 -5.60 -3.00
N GLU A 16 -8.59 -6.59 -3.89
CA GLU A 16 -7.82 -7.78 -3.55
C GLU A 16 -6.36 -7.45 -3.19
N ALA A 17 -5.78 -6.47 -3.89
CA ALA A 17 -4.42 -6.03 -3.60
C ALA A 17 -4.31 -5.37 -2.21
N LEU A 18 -5.25 -4.47 -1.87
CA LEU A 18 -5.29 -3.82 -0.55
C LEU A 18 -5.60 -4.82 0.58
N ARG A 19 -6.50 -5.77 0.35
CA ARG A 19 -6.77 -6.88 1.28
C ARG A 19 -5.52 -7.72 1.54
N ALA A 20 -4.79 -8.07 0.48
CA ALA A 20 -3.54 -8.82 0.62
C ALA A 20 -2.48 -8.02 1.39
N LEU A 21 -2.39 -6.70 1.17
CA LEU A 21 -1.50 -5.83 1.95
C LEU A 21 -1.90 -5.76 3.43
N ALA A 22 -3.20 -5.66 3.72
CA ALA A 22 -3.74 -5.62 5.08
C ALA A 22 -3.54 -6.94 5.85
N ALA A 23 -3.40 -8.07 5.15
CA ALA A 23 -3.10 -9.37 5.77
C ALA A 23 -1.61 -9.73 5.83
N ALA A 24 -0.75 -9.14 4.98
CA ALA A 24 0.64 -9.58 4.82
C ALA A 24 1.58 -9.19 5.98
N GLU A 25 2.56 -10.03 6.33
CA GLU A 25 3.50 -9.75 7.42
C GLU A 25 4.96 -10.02 7.01
N GLY A 26 5.89 -9.35 7.69
CA GLY A 26 7.32 -9.50 7.43
C GLY A 26 7.65 -9.29 5.96
N LYS A 27 8.37 -10.24 5.36
CA LYS A 27 8.76 -10.17 3.94
C LYS A 27 7.56 -10.12 2.98
N ALA A 28 6.44 -10.77 3.33
CA ALA A 28 5.25 -10.75 2.47
C ALA A 28 4.63 -9.34 2.39
N LEU A 29 4.81 -8.51 3.43
CA LEU A 29 4.39 -7.11 3.40
C LEU A 29 5.23 -6.31 2.38
N ASP A 30 6.53 -6.53 2.35
CA ASP A 30 7.43 -5.87 1.39
C ASP A 30 7.03 -6.19 -0.05
N GLU A 31 6.78 -7.47 -0.33
CA GLU A 31 6.32 -7.96 -1.64
C GLU A 31 4.93 -7.40 -2.00
N ALA A 32 4.04 -7.23 -1.02
CA ALA A 32 2.72 -6.65 -1.24
C ALA A 32 2.82 -5.15 -1.58
N VAL A 33 3.72 -4.40 -0.94
CA VAL A 33 3.98 -2.99 -1.26
C VAL A 33 4.54 -2.85 -2.67
N GLU A 34 5.56 -3.65 -3.03
CA GLU A 34 6.18 -3.61 -4.36
C GLU A 34 5.21 -3.98 -5.50
N ARG A 35 4.19 -4.79 -5.21
CA ARG A 35 3.14 -5.14 -6.17
C ARG A 35 2.16 -4.01 -6.43
N ILE A 36 1.92 -3.14 -5.45
CA ILE A 36 0.87 -2.09 -5.50
C ILE A 36 1.45 -0.73 -5.89
N TYR A 37 2.65 -0.43 -5.41
CA TYR A 37 3.30 0.86 -5.60
C TYR A 37 4.40 0.78 -6.64
N HIS A 38 4.49 1.80 -7.49
CA HIS A 38 5.64 1.99 -8.37
C HIS A 38 6.92 2.24 -7.53
N PRO A 39 8.12 1.83 -7.99
CA PRO A 39 9.38 2.12 -7.28
C PRO A 39 9.58 3.60 -6.92
N ASP A 40 9.12 4.51 -7.77
CA ASP A 40 9.17 5.97 -7.57
C ASP A 40 7.82 6.57 -7.09
N ALA A 41 6.99 5.77 -6.42
CA ALA A 41 5.69 6.24 -5.96
C ALA A 41 5.85 7.34 -4.90
N ARG A 42 5.04 8.40 -5.04
CA ARG A 42 4.83 9.40 -3.99
C ARG A 42 3.57 9.06 -3.22
N TRP A 43 3.70 8.83 -1.93
CA TRP A 43 2.59 8.50 -1.03
C TRP A 43 2.33 9.65 -0.08
N TYR A 44 1.06 9.99 0.10
CA TYR A 44 0.63 11.12 0.93
C TYR A 44 -0.21 10.60 2.09
N GLY A 45 0.39 10.57 3.27
CA GLY A 45 -0.27 10.24 4.52
C GLY A 45 -0.78 11.47 5.25
N SER A 46 -1.69 11.23 6.19
CA SER A 46 -2.06 12.22 7.20
C SER A 46 -0.85 12.62 8.04
N HIS A 47 -0.87 13.82 8.59
CA HIS A 47 0.09 14.21 9.62
C HIS A 47 0.04 13.21 10.79
N PRO A 48 1.18 12.76 11.35
CA PRO A 48 2.55 13.24 11.12
C PRO A 48 3.33 12.55 9.99
N ILE A 49 2.72 11.63 9.24
CA ILE A 49 3.43 10.81 8.24
C ILE A 49 3.80 11.64 7.00
N ASN A 50 2.94 12.56 6.58
CA ASN A 50 3.15 13.48 5.44
C ASN A 50 3.52 12.74 4.14
N GLU A 51 4.41 13.31 3.34
CA GLU A 51 4.82 12.78 2.04
C GLU A 51 6.00 11.81 2.18
N LEU A 52 5.91 10.69 1.46
CA LEU A 52 6.99 9.70 1.30
C LEU A 52 7.27 9.48 -0.18
N GLU A 53 8.52 9.21 -0.50
CA GLU A 53 8.96 8.88 -1.85
C GLU A 53 9.66 7.52 -1.85
N GLY A 54 9.21 6.67 -2.76
CA GLY A 54 9.80 5.36 -3.00
C GLY A 54 9.24 4.24 -2.13
N THR A 55 9.36 3.01 -2.62
CA THR A 55 8.78 1.83 -1.96
C THR A 55 9.38 1.54 -0.60
N ASP A 56 10.65 1.89 -0.36
CA ASP A 56 11.29 1.61 0.94
C ASP A 56 10.68 2.45 2.07
N ALA A 57 10.47 3.74 1.84
CA ALA A 57 9.77 4.60 2.80
C ALA A 57 8.31 4.17 3.02
N ILE A 58 7.65 3.68 1.96
CA ILE A 58 6.27 3.19 2.03
C ILE A 58 6.20 1.88 2.84
N LYS A 59 7.16 0.95 2.67
CA LYS A 59 7.27 -0.28 3.47
C LYS A 59 7.37 0.02 4.95
N ASP A 60 8.24 0.97 5.34
CA ASP A 60 8.44 1.36 6.74
C ASP A 60 7.13 1.81 7.39
N VAL A 61 6.30 2.57 6.67
CA VAL A 61 5.00 2.99 7.19
C VAL A 61 4.03 1.82 7.33
N TRP A 62 3.94 0.94 6.34
CA TRP A 62 3.06 -0.23 6.46
C TRP A 62 3.49 -1.19 7.59
N HIS A 63 4.79 -1.37 7.81
CA HIS A 63 5.29 -2.13 8.97
C HIS A 63 4.89 -1.47 10.28
N ASN A 64 5.01 -0.14 10.38
CA ASN A 64 4.60 0.60 11.58
C ASN A 64 3.08 0.52 11.81
N VAL A 65 2.27 0.64 10.75
CA VAL A 65 0.81 0.47 10.81
C VAL A 65 0.47 -0.93 11.30
N ARG A 66 1.02 -1.99 10.70
CA ARG A 66 0.75 -3.37 11.14
C ARG A 66 1.15 -3.62 12.59
N ARG A 67 2.30 -3.10 13.03
CA ARG A 67 2.74 -3.21 14.43
C ARG A 67 1.78 -2.49 15.39
N SER A 68 1.20 -1.38 14.96
CA SER A 68 0.30 -0.56 15.78
C SER A 68 -1.13 -1.09 15.78
N PHE A 69 -1.56 -1.74 14.69
CA PHE A 69 -2.89 -2.30 14.46
C PHE A 69 -2.75 -3.78 14.06
N PRO A 70 -2.52 -4.68 15.03
CA PRO A 70 -2.34 -6.11 14.76
C PRO A 70 -3.62 -6.80 14.25
N ASP A 71 -4.78 -6.17 14.39
CA ASP A 71 -6.11 -6.63 13.97
C ASP A 71 -6.62 -5.92 12.69
N MET A 72 -5.72 -5.37 11.89
CA MET A 72 -6.06 -4.68 10.64
C MET A 72 -6.54 -5.69 9.57
N GLU A 73 -7.69 -5.39 8.93
CA GLU A 73 -8.42 -6.24 7.98
C GLU A 73 -8.63 -5.63 6.58
#